data_AF-A0A845ZS86-F1
#
_entry.id   AF-A0A845ZS86-F1
#
_cell.length_a   1.000
_cell.length_b   1.000
_cell.length_c   1.000
_cell.angle_alpha   90.00
_cell.angle_beta   90.00
_cell.angle_gamma   90.00
#
_symmetry.space_group_name_H-M   'P 1'
#
loop_
_entity.id
_entity.type
_entity.pdbx_description
1 polymer ?
#
loop_
_entity_poly.entity_id
_entity_poly.type
_entity_poly.pdbx_seq_one_letter_code
_entity_poly.pdbx_strand_id
1 'polypeptide(L)' 'MDPRPTLISAASHFYQLGWMVGTAGNLSAKQPDGSFWITASGCHKGQLRSKDFIRIATDGRVV' A
#
# COMPACT_ATOMS: atom_id res chain seq x y z
N MET A 1 15.33 2.56 1.81
CA MET A 1 14.86 1.16 1.85
C MET A 1 13.46 1.13 1.25
N ASP A 2 13.14 0.13 0.43
CA ASP A 2 11.80 -0.01 -0.16
C ASP A 2 10.79 -0.47 0.92
N PRO A 3 9.73 0.30 1.23
CA PRO A 3 8.75 -0.08 2.25
C PRO A 3 7.70 -1.09 1.75
N ARG A 4 7.58 -1.29 0.43
CA ARG A 4 6.49 -2.08 -0.16
C ARG A 4 6.44 -3.52 0.37
N PRO A 5 7.55 -4.25 0.57
CA PRO A 5 7.51 -5.59 1.18
C PRO A 5 6.87 -5.60 2.57
N THR A 6 7.17 -4.61 3.42
CA THR A 6 6.57 -4.48 4.75
C THR A 6 5.07 -4.20 4.66
N LEU A 7 4.65 -3.32 3.75
CA LEU A 7 3.23 -3.01 3.52
C LEU A 7 2.46 -4.22 2.98
N ILE A 8 3.06 -5.02 2.10
CA ILE A 8 2.48 -6.27 1.59
C ILE A 8 2.27 -7.27 2.72
N SER A 9 3.30 -7.48 3.56
CA SER A 9 3.21 -8.37 4.73
C SER A 9 2.11 -7.93 5.69
N ALA A 10 2.05 -6.64 6.01
CA ALA A 10 1.01 -6.07 6.87
C ALA A 10 -0.41 -6.25 6.28
N ALA A 11 -0.60 -5.96 4.98
CA ALA A 11 -1.89 -6.13 4.32
C ALA A 11 -2.35 -7.60 4.31
N SER A 12 -1.43 -8.53 4.06
CA SER A 12 -1.71 -9.96 4.13
C SER A 12 -2.13 -10.38 5.54
N HIS A 13 -1.44 -9.89 6.57
CA HIS A 13 -1.78 -10.17 7.95
C HIS A 13 -3.17 -9.61 8.34
N PHE A 14 -3.45 -8.35 7.99
CA PHE A 14 -4.75 -7.72 8.25
C PHE A 14 -5.88 -8.38 7.47
N TYR A 15 -5.62 -8.88 6.26
CA TYR A 15 -6.58 -9.68 5.51
C TYR A 15 -6.91 -11.00 6.24
N GLN A 16 -5.90 -11.71 6.76
CA GLN A 16 -6.08 -12.96 7.52
C GLN A 16 -6.89 -12.75 8.81
N LEU A 17 -6.77 -11.57 9.44
CA LEU A 17 -7.56 -11.19 10.61
C LEU A 17 -8.98 -10.71 10.28
N GLY A 18 -9.33 -10.59 9.00
CA GLY A 18 -10.63 -10.08 8.55
C GLY A 18 -10.78 -8.54 8.63
N TRP A 19 -9.68 -7.80 8.78
CA TRP A 19 -9.72 -6.34 8.97
C TRP A 19 -9.65 -5.56 7.64
N MET A 20 -9.08 -6.17 6.60
CA MET A 20 -8.94 -5.57 5.27
C MET A 20 -9.39 -6.56 4.19
N VAL A 21 -10.68 -6.92 4.18
CA VAL A 21 -11.22 -7.96 3.29
C VAL A 21 -11.36 -7.44 1.85
N GLY A 22 -10.98 -8.27 0.88
CA GLY A 22 -11.07 -7.96 -0.54
C GLY A 22 -10.28 -6.70 -0.88
N THR A 23 -10.98 -5.67 -1.37
CA THR A 23 -10.39 -4.39 -1.78
C THR A 23 -10.45 -3.31 -0.70
N ALA A 24 -11.08 -3.58 0.44
CA ALA A 24 -11.30 -2.60 1.50
C ALA A 24 -10.02 -2.21 2.27
N GLY A 25 -9.96 -0.96 2.75
CA GLY A 25 -8.80 -0.39 3.43
C GLY A 25 -7.64 -0.08 2.49
N ASN A 26 -6.67 0.72 2.92
CA ASN A 26 -5.45 1.07 2.18
C ASN A 26 -4.26 1.18 3.14
N LEU A 27 -3.03 0.98 2.65
CA LEU A 27 -1.81 1.22 3.43
C LEU A 27 -0.87 2.15 2.68
N SER A 28 -0.13 2.96 3.43
CA SER A 28 0.86 3.88 2.87
C SER A 28 2.10 4.03 3.75
N ALA A 29 3.24 4.36 3.13
CA ALA A 29 4.48 4.67 3.83
C ALA A 29 5.11 5.97 3.28
N LYS A 30 5.36 6.93 4.17
CA LYS A 30 6.04 8.19 3.85
C LYS A 30 7.53 7.94 3.57
N GLN A 31 8.07 8.62 2.56
CA GLN A 31 9.47 8.59 2.16
C GLN A 31 10.22 9.82 2.70
N PRO A 32 11.56 9.77 2.77
CA PRO A 32 12.38 10.91 3.19
C PRO A 32 12.19 12.17 2.35
N ASP A 33 11.87 12.03 1.06
CA ASP A 33 11.59 13.15 0.15
C ASP A 33 10.16 13.69 0.26
N GLY A 34 9.38 13.21 1.23
CA GLY A 34 8.00 13.64 1.47
C GLY A 34 6.95 12.93 0.62
N SER A 35 7.33 12.16 -0.39
CA SER A 35 6.39 11.33 -1.17
C SER A 35 5.88 10.14 -0.34
N PHE A 36 4.85 9.46 -0.85
CA PHE A 36 4.27 8.28 -0.23
C PHE A 36 4.19 7.13 -1.23
N TRP A 37 4.56 5.92 -0.79
CA TRP A 37 4.04 4.71 -1.42
C TRP A 37 2.65 4.44 -0.85
N ILE A 38 1.67 4.17 -1.70
CA ILE A 38 0.31 3.83 -1.30
C ILE A 38 -0.25 2.70 -2.17
N THR A 39 -1.07 1.82 -1.58
CA THR A 39 -1.77 0.76 -2.31
C THR A 39 -2.70 1.34 -3.37
N ALA A 40 -2.61 0.85 -4.61
CA ALA A 40 -3.51 1.27 -5.68
C ALA A 40 -4.97 0.86 -5.39
N SER A 41 -5.91 1.61 -5.97
CA SER A 41 -7.34 1.38 -5.80
C SER A 41 -7.77 0.03 -6.39
N GLY A 42 -8.73 -0.64 -5.75
CA GLY A 42 -9.29 -1.90 -6.23
C GLY A 42 -8.38 -3.13 -6.07
N CYS A 43 -7.20 -3.00 -5.46
CA CYS A 43 -6.31 -4.13 -5.25
C CYS A 43 -6.73 -5.00 -4.05
N HIS A 44 -6.68 -6.32 -4.23
CA HIS A 44 -6.99 -7.31 -3.20
C HIS A 44 -5.90 -7.35 -2.12
N LYS A 45 -6.24 -7.00 -0.88
CA LYS A 45 -5.25 -6.75 0.20
C LYS A 45 -4.49 -8.00 0.66
N GLY A 46 -5.06 -9.18 0.51
CA GLY A 46 -4.36 -10.45 0.74
C GLY A 46 -3.44 -10.92 -0.41
N GLN A 47 -3.36 -10.19 -1.53
CA GLN A 47 -2.62 -10.62 -2.74
C GLN A 47 -1.76 -9.51 -3.36
N LEU A 48 -1.40 -8.49 -2.58
CA LEU A 48 -0.63 -7.36 -3.07
C LEU A 48 0.78 -7.78 -3.52
N ARG A 49 1.25 -7.12 -4.57
CA ARG A 49 2.63 -7.18 -5.07
C ARG A 49 3.19 -5.78 -5.19
N SER A 50 4.50 -5.63 -5.36
CA SER A 50 5.15 -4.31 -5.43
C SER A 50 4.61 -3.41 -6.55
N LYS A 51 4.05 -3.98 -7.62
CA LYS A 51 3.43 -3.23 -8.73
C LYS A 51 2.03 -2.68 -8.41
N ASP A 52 1.42 -3.17 -7.33
CA ASP A 52 0.08 -2.76 -6.89
C ASP A 52 0.16 -1.52 -5.96
N PHE A 53 1.29 -0.81 -6.02
CA PHE A 53 1.54 0.43 -5.30
C PHE A 53 1.86 1.55 -6.29
N ILE A 54 1.37 2.74 -5.99
CA ILE A 54 1.73 3.97 -6.68
C ILE A 54 2.51 4.86 -5.73
N ARG A 55 3.42 5.67 -6.28
CA ARG A 55 4.12 6.70 -5.52
C ARG A 55 3.47 8.04 -5.79
N ILE A 56 3.12 8.75 -4.73
CA ILE A 56 2.43 10.03 -4.81
C ILE A 56 3.22 11.12 -4.08
N ALA A 57 3.28 12.31 -4.66
CA ALA A 57 3.76 13.51 -4.00
C ALA A 57 2.71 14.06 -3.01
N THR A 58 3.13 15.00 -2.17
CA THR A 58 2.26 15.65 -1.17
C THR A 58 1.13 16.47 -1.77
N ASP A 59 1.27 16.89 -3.04
CA ASP A 59 0.25 17.59 -3.81
C ASP A 59 -0.73 16.64 -4.55
N GLY A 60 -0.60 15.33 -4.34
CA GLY A 60 -1.47 14.31 -4.93
C GLY A 60 -1.07 13.85 -6.33
N ARG A 61 0.01 14.38 -6.91
CA ARG A 61 0.51 13.91 -8.20
C ARG A 61 1.21 12.56 -8.07
N VAL A 62 1.08 11.71 -9.10
CA VAL A 62 1.86 10.48 -9.21
C VAL A 62 3.29 10.84 -9.66
N VAL A 63 4.30 10.22 -9.04
CA VAL A 63 5.73 10.47 -9.29
C VAL A 63 6.53 9.21 -9.52
#